data_AF-A0A1S0YNF3-F1
#
_entry.id   AF-A0A1S0YNF3-F1
#
_cell.length_a   1.000
_cell.length_b   1.000
_cell.length_c   1.000
_cell.angle_alpha   90.00
_cell.angle_beta   90.00
_cell.angle_gamma   90.00
#
_symmetry.space_group_name_H-M   'P 1'
#
loop_
_entity.id
_entity.type
_entity.pdbx_description
1 polymer ?
#
loop_
_entity_poly.entity_id
_entity_poly.type
_entity_poly.pdbx_seq_one_letter_code
_entity_poly.pdbx_strand_id
1 'polypeptide(L)'
;MEAYQAEQDAAVSEIADMLQDSYTPQPSTSATKQSRYQTEPDYQDHRSYESYPSQHAEPPIQREVIDPRNDSSGQSGRDDNRGVYYHNSVDWEWLKQPGGVVPGGRIYNETGNMNCSTGFLASRGERVFIITAGHCGGRGDQFYVEDAQGNWAYAGEMVESYLEQSADGSVIGADIGLIELTGNAQYSSTLPLDLPLRGWITPQEAQARGMMICRLGATTGYSCGEFDSIGNNGLFYFRSITDRGDSGGAIFAVDNSGVWAVGVNSNVSDANKTLVGAMEIGSAIEYWGLTIHG
;
A
#
# COMPACT_ATOMS: atom_id res chain seq x y z
N MET A 1 1.02 -29.16 2.61
CA MET A 1 1.42 -28.39 1.41
C MET A 1 0.33 -28.44 0.34
N GLU A 2 -0.21 -29.61 -0.04
CA GLU A 2 -1.28 -29.69 -1.06
C GLU A 2 -2.60 -29.00 -0.68
N ALA A 3 -3.04 -29.10 0.58
CA ALA A 3 -4.26 -28.40 1.04
C ALA A 3 -4.11 -26.87 1.10
N TYR A 4 -2.88 -26.40 1.29
CA TYR A 4 -2.55 -24.97 1.37
C TYR A 4 -2.47 -24.32 -0.01
N GLN A 5 -1.90 -25.06 -0.98
CA GLN A 5 -1.91 -24.67 -2.39
C GLN A 5 -3.36 -24.55 -2.92
N ALA A 6 -4.23 -25.48 -2.56
CA ALA A 6 -5.63 -25.47 -3.01
C ALA A 6 -6.45 -24.29 -2.45
N GLU A 7 -6.13 -23.82 -1.24
CA GLU A 7 -6.77 -22.66 -0.62
C GLU A 7 -6.24 -21.34 -1.23
N GLN A 8 -4.95 -21.32 -1.58
CA GLN A 8 -4.32 -20.24 -2.34
C GLN A 8 -4.91 -20.12 -3.74
N ASP A 9 -5.02 -21.23 -4.47
CA ASP A 9 -5.61 -21.28 -5.81
C ASP A 9 -7.09 -20.84 -5.80
N ALA A 10 -7.83 -21.16 -4.74
CA ALA A 10 -9.23 -20.75 -4.58
C ALA A 10 -9.37 -19.23 -4.36
N ALA A 11 -8.57 -18.65 -3.46
CA ALA A 11 -8.60 -17.21 -3.20
C ALA A 11 -8.17 -16.39 -4.43
N VAL A 12 -7.14 -16.87 -5.14
CA VAL A 12 -6.69 -16.30 -6.41
C VAL A 12 -7.78 -16.40 -7.49
N SER A 13 -8.46 -17.54 -7.60
CA SER A 13 -9.49 -17.77 -8.62
C SER A 13 -10.73 -16.91 -8.38
N GLU A 14 -11.20 -16.76 -7.13
CA GLU A 14 -12.34 -15.91 -6.82
C GLU A 14 -12.07 -14.43 -7.18
N ILE A 15 -10.85 -13.95 -6.98
CA ILE A 15 -10.45 -12.58 -7.31
C ILE A 15 -10.21 -12.41 -8.82
N ALA A 16 -9.62 -13.40 -9.50
CA ALA A 16 -9.45 -13.38 -10.95
C ALA A 16 -10.78 -13.34 -11.71
N ASP A 17 -11.81 -14.00 -11.18
CA ASP A 17 -13.18 -13.94 -11.71
C ASP A 17 -13.81 -12.55 -11.49
N MET A 18 -13.52 -11.90 -10.36
CA MET A 18 -13.96 -10.52 -10.10
C MET A 18 -13.33 -9.48 -11.03
N LEU A 19 -12.04 -9.64 -11.37
CA LEU A 19 -11.34 -8.76 -12.32
C LEU A 19 -11.89 -8.88 -13.76
N GLN A 20 -12.59 -9.96 -14.07
CA GLN A 20 -13.24 -10.16 -15.37
C GLN A 20 -14.63 -9.50 -15.45
N ASP A 21 -15.34 -9.35 -14.33
CA ASP A 21 -16.73 -8.87 -14.31
C ASP A 21 -16.88 -7.34 -14.32
N SER A 22 -15.81 -6.58 -14.07
CA SER A 22 -15.86 -5.11 -13.93
C SER A 22 -15.67 -4.33 -15.24
N TYR A 23 -16.23 -4.79 -16.37
CA TYR A 23 -16.25 -4.01 -17.62
C TYR A 23 -17.65 -3.47 -17.94
N THR A 24 -17.98 -2.30 -17.39
CA THR A 24 -19.02 -1.43 -17.98
C THR A 24 -18.70 0.04 -17.71
N PRO A 25 -18.39 0.86 -18.74
CA PRO A 25 -18.18 2.29 -18.56
C PRO A 25 -19.53 2.99 -18.32
N GLN A 26 -19.69 3.71 -17.21
CA GLN A 26 -20.82 4.63 -16.99
C GLN A 26 -20.38 6.09 -17.20
N PRO A 27 -21.15 6.90 -17.95
CA PRO A 27 -20.79 8.28 -18.26
C PRO A 27 -21.09 9.24 -17.09
N SER A 28 -20.20 10.21 -16.90
CA SER A 28 -20.28 11.28 -15.90
C SER A 28 -21.52 12.17 -16.10
N THR A 29 -22.30 12.40 -15.04
CA THR A 29 -23.24 13.53 -14.98
C THR A 29 -22.96 14.40 -13.75
N SER A 30 -22.76 15.68 -14.03
CA SER A 30 -22.52 16.74 -13.07
C SER A 30 -23.80 17.07 -12.30
N ALA A 31 -23.75 17.08 -10.96
CA ALA A 31 -24.83 17.62 -10.14
C ALA A 31 -24.27 18.38 -8.93
N THR A 32 -24.58 19.68 -8.93
CA THR A 32 -24.33 20.69 -7.90
C THR A 32 -24.92 20.26 -6.55
N LYS A 33 -24.12 20.27 -5.46
CA LYS A 33 -24.64 20.13 -4.09
C LYS A 33 -24.50 21.43 -3.30
N GLN A 34 -25.66 21.99 -2.95
CA GLN A 34 -25.82 23.07 -1.98
C GLN A 34 -25.58 22.55 -0.56
N SER A 35 -24.84 23.35 0.21
CA SER A 35 -24.57 23.20 1.64
C SER A 35 -25.84 23.14 2.48
N ARG A 36 -25.88 22.21 3.43
CA ARG A 36 -26.79 22.29 4.58
C ARG A 36 -26.06 21.80 5.82
N TYR A 37 -25.58 22.76 6.61
CA TYR A 37 -25.10 22.58 7.98
C TYR A 37 -26.20 21.94 8.84
N GLN A 38 -25.86 20.89 9.59
CA GLN A 38 -26.61 20.43 10.75
C GLN A 38 -25.65 20.24 11.93
N THR A 39 -26.08 20.79 13.06
CA THR A 39 -25.42 20.94 14.35
C THR A 39 -25.28 19.63 15.13
N GLU A 40 -24.12 19.44 15.76
CA GLU A 40 -23.78 18.35 16.69
C GLU A 40 -24.55 18.42 18.02
N PRO A 41 -24.76 17.29 18.72
CA PRO A 41 -24.98 17.27 20.14
C PRO A 41 -23.73 16.84 20.92
N ASP A 42 -23.43 17.63 21.97
CA ASP A 42 -22.50 17.40 23.08
C ASP A 42 -22.48 15.93 23.55
N TYR A 43 -21.30 15.28 23.54
CA TYR A 43 -21.08 14.02 24.24
C TYR A 43 -20.11 14.23 25.40
N GLN A 44 -20.69 14.35 26.60
CA GLN A 44 -19.94 14.42 27.85
C GLN A 44 -19.26 13.08 28.17
N ASP A 45 -17.95 13.20 28.35
CA ASP A 45 -17.01 12.25 28.93
C ASP A 45 -17.48 11.70 30.28
N HIS A 46 -17.54 10.37 30.41
CA HIS A 46 -17.28 9.60 31.63
C HIS A 46 -17.34 8.10 31.34
N ARG A 47 -16.21 7.48 30.97
CA ARG A 47 -15.98 6.04 31.23
C ARG A 47 -14.52 5.78 31.58
N SER A 48 -14.35 5.26 32.79
CA SER A 48 -13.13 4.70 33.35
C SER A 48 -12.46 3.72 32.38
N TYR A 49 -11.22 4.01 32.00
CA TYR A 49 -10.35 3.10 31.26
C TYR A 49 -9.97 1.93 32.16
N GLU A 50 -10.66 0.80 32.01
CA GLU A 50 -10.13 -0.49 32.44
C GLU A 50 -8.90 -0.81 31.57
N SER A 51 -7.75 -0.95 32.22
CA SER A 51 -6.49 -1.35 31.60
C SER A 51 -6.59 -2.80 31.12
N TYR A 52 -6.80 -3.01 29.82
CA TYR A 52 -6.61 -4.31 29.19
C TYR A 52 -5.10 -4.58 29.04
N PRO A 53 -4.56 -5.70 29.56
CA PRO A 53 -3.16 -6.04 29.35
C PRO A 53 -3.01 -6.65 27.95
N SER A 54 -2.60 -5.85 26.96
CA SER A 54 -2.28 -6.34 25.62
C SER A 54 -0.85 -6.91 25.61
N GLN A 55 -0.71 -8.19 25.95
CA GLN A 55 0.52 -8.94 25.69
C GLN A 55 0.55 -9.41 24.23
N HIS A 56 0.57 -8.48 23.26
CA HIS A 56 0.96 -8.84 21.89
C HIS A 56 2.49 -8.82 21.88
N ALA A 57 3.10 -10.01 21.94
CA ALA A 57 4.55 -10.13 21.84
C ALA A 57 4.99 -9.60 20.47
N GLU A 58 6.00 -8.73 20.47
CA GLU A 58 6.66 -8.26 19.25
C GLU A 58 7.10 -9.47 18.40
N PRO A 59 6.97 -9.42 17.06
CA PRO A 59 7.35 -10.51 16.19
C PRO A 59 8.81 -10.92 16.42
N PRO A 60 9.18 -12.16 16.05
CA PRO A 60 10.53 -12.70 16.25
C PRO A 60 11.62 -12.00 15.43
N ILE A 61 11.27 -10.95 14.68
CA ILE A 61 12.16 -10.15 13.83
C ILE A 61 12.58 -8.93 14.63
N GLN A 62 13.87 -8.82 14.89
CA GLN A 62 14.45 -7.68 15.60
C GLN A 62 14.33 -6.41 14.75
N ARG A 63 13.90 -5.27 15.34
CA ARG A 63 13.75 -3.99 14.62
C ARG A 63 15.03 -3.56 13.92
N GLU A 64 16.16 -3.88 14.54
CA GLU A 64 17.51 -3.61 14.04
C GLU A 64 17.82 -4.37 12.74
N VAL A 65 17.07 -5.43 12.40
CA VAL A 65 17.21 -6.13 11.11
C VAL A 65 16.54 -5.34 9.98
N ILE A 66 15.52 -4.55 10.32
CA ILE A 66 14.69 -3.83 9.36
C ILE A 66 15.33 -2.50 8.95
N ASP A 67 15.81 -1.75 9.94
CA ASP A 67 16.48 -0.45 9.75
C ASP A 67 17.67 -0.33 10.73
N PRO A 68 18.74 -1.11 10.54
CA PRO A 68 19.87 -1.21 11.48
C PRO A 68 20.55 0.12 11.77
N ARG A 69 20.38 1.11 10.88
CA ARG A 69 21.04 2.41 10.98
C ARG A 69 20.22 3.41 11.79
N ASN A 70 18.91 3.17 11.95
CA ASN A 70 17.97 4.14 12.50
C ASN A 70 17.00 3.55 13.54
N ASP A 71 17.34 2.41 14.16
CA ASP A 71 16.52 1.67 15.14
C ASP A 71 15.94 2.55 16.28
N SER A 72 16.74 3.48 16.78
CA SER A 72 16.46 4.30 17.95
C SER A 72 15.37 5.35 17.72
N SER A 73 15.09 5.71 16.46
CA SER A 73 14.03 6.68 16.12
C SER A 73 12.62 6.09 16.35
N GLY A 74 12.47 4.77 16.19
CA GLY A 74 11.22 4.03 16.36
C GLY A 74 10.89 3.60 17.79
N GLN A 75 11.81 3.78 18.75
CA GLN A 75 11.64 3.34 20.15
C GLN A 75 10.83 4.30 21.04
N SER A 76 10.47 5.48 20.52
CA SER A 76 9.84 6.56 21.32
C SER A 76 8.31 6.47 21.47
N GLY A 77 7.68 5.42 20.91
CA GLY A 77 6.23 5.19 21.00
C GLY A 77 5.79 4.76 22.41
N ARG A 78 4.70 5.35 22.92
CA ARG A 78 4.10 4.94 24.19
C ARG A 78 3.49 3.54 24.08
N ASP A 79 3.64 2.79 25.15
CA ASP A 79 3.39 1.35 25.34
C ASP A 79 1.91 0.89 25.25
N ASP A 80 1.13 1.45 24.32
CA ASP A 80 -0.03 0.73 23.78
C ASP A 80 0.07 0.46 22.29
N ASN A 81 0.80 1.29 21.49
CA ASN A 81 1.18 1.28 20.06
C ASN A 81 0.24 0.63 19.02
N ARG A 82 -0.90 0.07 19.45
CA ARG A 82 -1.89 -0.74 18.75
C ARG A 82 -1.29 -1.69 17.72
N GLY A 83 -0.18 -2.36 18.04
CA GLY A 83 0.52 -3.30 17.15
C GLY A 83 1.46 -2.65 16.12
N VAL A 84 1.75 -1.35 16.20
CA VAL A 84 2.81 -0.70 15.42
C VAL A 84 4.16 -0.96 16.07
N TYR A 85 5.06 -1.62 15.35
CA TYR A 85 6.39 -2.00 15.84
C TYR A 85 7.48 -0.99 15.47
N TYR A 86 7.36 -0.33 14.32
CA TYR A 86 8.36 0.63 13.85
C TYR A 86 7.71 1.75 13.06
N HIS A 87 8.22 2.97 13.17
CA HIS A 87 7.89 4.08 12.29
C HIS A 87 9.02 5.10 12.25
N ASN A 88 9.40 5.52 11.05
CA ASN A 88 10.37 6.56 10.80
C ASN A 88 10.03 7.34 9.53
N SER A 89 9.61 8.58 9.70
CA SER A 89 9.32 9.51 8.59
C SER A 89 10.47 10.45 8.27
N VAL A 90 11.40 10.66 9.22
CA VAL A 90 12.48 11.65 9.10
C VAL A 90 13.59 11.12 8.20
N ASP A 91 14.11 9.93 8.48
CA ASP A 91 15.20 9.34 7.67
C ASP A 91 14.72 8.88 6.29
N TRP A 92 13.40 8.86 6.12
CA TRP A 92 12.68 8.44 4.93
C TRP A 92 12.04 9.61 4.17
N GLU A 93 12.32 10.86 4.56
CA GLU A 93 11.78 12.05 3.91
C GLU A 93 12.17 12.16 2.42
N TRP A 94 13.31 11.56 2.05
CA TRP A 94 13.78 11.51 0.67
C TRP A 94 12.79 10.85 -0.29
N LEU A 95 11.85 10.01 0.20
CA LEU A 95 10.76 9.45 -0.61
C LEU A 95 9.82 10.52 -1.19
N LYS A 96 9.80 11.74 -0.66
CA LYS A 96 9.07 12.87 -1.28
C LYS A 96 9.71 13.30 -2.60
N GLN A 97 11.01 13.13 -2.76
CA GLN A 97 11.79 13.54 -3.93
C GLN A 97 12.90 12.52 -4.23
N PRO A 98 12.54 11.29 -4.63
CA PRO A 98 13.49 10.18 -4.79
C PRO A 98 14.43 10.33 -5.99
N GLY A 99 14.21 11.30 -6.87
CA GLY A 99 14.98 11.50 -8.10
C GLY A 99 14.60 10.56 -9.25
N GLY A 100 13.54 9.76 -9.07
CA GLY A 100 13.06 8.74 -10.01
C GLY A 100 11.94 7.89 -9.42
N VAL A 101 11.53 6.84 -10.12
CA VAL A 101 10.55 5.87 -9.63
C VAL A 101 11.26 4.85 -8.72
N VAL A 102 10.88 4.80 -7.45
CA VAL A 102 11.38 3.83 -6.46
C VAL A 102 10.24 3.42 -5.53
N PRO A 103 10.18 2.16 -5.05
CA PRO A 103 9.16 1.73 -4.12
C PRO A 103 8.98 2.68 -2.92
N GLY A 104 7.74 3.11 -2.69
CA GLY A 104 7.34 4.09 -1.68
C GLY A 104 7.62 5.55 -2.04
N GLY A 105 8.33 5.82 -3.13
CA GLY A 105 8.62 7.18 -3.60
C GLY A 105 7.40 7.87 -4.20
N ARG A 106 7.35 9.20 -4.11
CA ARG A 106 6.25 10.02 -4.62
C ARG A 106 6.12 9.90 -6.13
N ILE A 107 4.88 9.77 -6.59
CA ILE A 107 4.48 9.91 -7.98
C ILE A 107 3.28 10.85 -8.09
N TYR A 108 3.30 11.72 -9.08
CA TYR A 108 2.28 12.73 -9.30
C TYR A 108 1.44 12.37 -10.52
N ASN A 109 0.13 12.27 -10.33
CA ASN A 109 -0.83 12.19 -11.41
C ASN A 109 -1.16 13.62 -11.87
N GLU A 110 -0.69 14.00 -13.07
CA GLU A 110 -0.94 15.34 -13.63
C GLU A 110 -2.42 15.54 -13.98
N THR A 111 -3.06 14.51 -14.56
CA THR A 111 -4.47 14.57 -14.97
C THR A 111 -5.40 14.73 -13.77
N GLY A 112 -5.17 13.94 -12.71
CA GLY A 112 -5.96 13.94 -11.48
C GLY A 112 -5.53 15.00 -10.45
N ASN A 113 -4.41 15.69 -10.68
CA ASN A 113 -3.78 16.63 -9.76
C ASN A 113 -3.63 16.06 -8.33
N MET A 114 -3.07 14.85 -8.22
CA MET A 114 -2.89 14.17 -6.93
C MET A 114 -1.52 13.52 -6.79
N ASN A 115 -1.07 13.38 -5.55
CA ASN A 115 0.14 12.65 -5.22
C ASN A 115 -0.23 11.28 -4.65
N CYS A 116 0.47 10.27 -5.14
CA CYS A 116 0.52 8.93 -4.58
C CYS A 116 1.97 8.55 -4.31
N SER A 117 2.15 7.34 -3.81
CA SER A 117 3.43 6.64 -3.71
C SER A 117 3.44 5.49 -4.71
N THR A 118 4.62 5.06 -5.13
CA THR A 118 4.75 3.91 -6.03
C THR A 118 4.86 2.61 -5.23
N GLY A 119 4.28 1.53 -5.75
CA GLY A 119 4.34 0.21 -5.14
C GLY A 119 5.56 -0.54 -5.63
N PHE A 120 5.32 -1.63 -6.36
CA PHE A 120 6.38 -2.49 -6.87
C PHE A 120 6.55 -2.31 -8.37
N LEU A 121 7.80 -2.43 -8.83
CA LEU A 121 8.07 -2.58 -10.26
C LEU A 121 7.85 -4.03 -10.67
N ALA A 122 7.21 -4.20 -11.81
CA ALA A 122 7.03 -5.51 -12.45
C ALA A 122 7.15 -5.39 -13.97
N SER A 123 7.32 -6.52 -14.66
CA SER A 123 7.36 -6.55 -16.13
C SER A 123 6.48 -7.61 -16.74
N ARG A 124 6.16 -7.40 -18.01
CA ARG A 124 5.59 -8.40 -18.92
C ARG A 124 6.25 -8.29 -20.28
N GLY A 125 7.15 -9.22 -20.57
CA GLY A 125 8.04 -9.10 -21.73
C GLY A 125 8.96 -7.88 -21.56
N GLU A 126 9.01 -7.01 -22.56
CA GLU A 126 9.85 -5.79 -22.54
C GLU A 126 9.18 -4.60 -21.84
N ARG A 127 7.90 -4.73 -21.46
CA ARG A 127 7.12 -3.66 -20.84
C ARG A 127 7.34 -3.68 -19.32
N VAL A 128 7.55 -2.50 -18.74
CA VAL A 128 7.76 -2.31 -17.29
C VAL A 128 6.58 -1.52 -16.72
N PHE A 129 6.11 -1.92 -15.54
CA PHE A 129 4.95 -1.37 -14.88
C PHE A 129 5.26 -1.05 -13.41
N ILE A 130 4.57 -0.05 -12.89
CA ILE A 130 4.38 0.16 -11.45
C ILE A 130 3.04 -0.47 -11.08
N ILE A 131 3.05 -1.42 -10.14
CA ILE A 131 1.85 -1.87 -9.44
C ILE A 131 1.55 -0.85 -8.35
N THR A 132 0.34 -0.26 -8.37
CA THR A 132 -0.09 0.81 -7.47
C THR A 132 -1.58 0.67 -7.13
N ALA A 133 -2.14 1.59 -6.35
CA ALA A 133 -3.58 1.62 -6.06
C ALA A 133 -4.37 2.16 -7.26
N GLY A 134 -5.57 1.62 -7.50
CA GLY A 134 -6.44 2.02 -8.60
C GLY A 134 -6.95 3.46 -8.43
N HIS A 135 -7.26 3.89 -7.21
CA HIS A 135 -7.72 5.25 -6.95
C HIS A 135 -6.68 6.36 -7.20
N CYS A 136 -5.41 6.01 -7.46
CA CYS A 136 -4.37 6.98 -7.81
C CYS A 136 -4.55 7.58 -9.22
N GLY A 137 -5.41 6.99 -10.07
CA GLY A 137 -5.73 7.55 -11.37
C GLY A 137 -6.74 6.72 -12.17
N GLY A 138 -7.16 7.27 -13.31
CA GLY A 138 -7.89 6.55 -14.34
C GLY A 138 -6.97 6.05 -15.44
N ARG A 139 -7.47 5.10 -16.25
CA ARG A 139 -6.77 4.71 -17.49
C ARG A 139 -6.57 5.93 -18.39
N GLY A 140 -5.35 6.14 -18.88
CA GLY A 140 -4.99 7.34 -19.65
C GLY A 140 -4.34 8.45 -18.83
N ASP A 141 -4.36 8.38 -17.50
CA ASP A 141 -3.75 9.41 -16.66
C ASP A 141 -2.22 9.37 -16.76
N GLN A 142 -1.62 10.55 -16.86
CA GLN A 142 -0.18 10.72 -17.01
C GLN A 142 0.49 10.94 -15.66
N PHE A 143 1.58 10.21 -15.44
CA PHE A 143 2.30 10.22 -14.19
C PHE A 143 3.72 10.77 -14.36
N TYR A 144 4.13 11.57 -13.38
CA TYR A 144 5.43 12.23 -13.33
C TYR A 144 6.09 11.99 -11.98
N VAL A 145 7.41 12.02 -11.99
CA VAL A 145 8.25 12.04 -10.79
C VAL A 145 9.20 13.22 -10.87
N GLU A 146 9.69 13.67 -9.73
CA GLU A 146 10.76 14.65 -9.68
C GLU A 146 12.09 13.95 -9.93
N ASP A 147 12.82 14.36 -10.96
CA ASP A 147 14.14 13.83 -11.31
C ASP A 147 15.22 14.32 -10.31
N ALA A 148 16.42 13.78 -10.44
CA ALA A 148 17.54 14.12 -9.56
C ALA A 148 18.01 15.59 -9.66
N GLN A 149 17.44 16.39 -10.57
CA GLN A 149 17.71 17.82 -10.74
C GLN A 149 16.54 18.70 -10.25
N GLY A 150 15.46 18.09 -9.73
CA GLY A 150 14.27 18.82 -9.28
C GLY A 150 13.26 19.14 -10.39
N ASN A 151 13.42 18.57 -11.59
CA ASN A 151 12.47 18.77 -12.68
C ASN A 151 11.46 17.62 -12.73
N TRP A 152 10.27 17.91 -13.25
CA TRP A 152 9.28 16.87 -13.50
C TRP A 152 9.67 16.05 -14.74
N ALA A 153 9.96 14.76 -14.53
CA ALA A 153 10.19 13.78 -15.57
C ALA A 153 8.94 12.93 -15.77
N TYR A 154 8.57 12.73 -17.03
CA TYR A 154 7.46 11.85 -17.39
C TYR A 154 7.85 10.41 -17.04
N ALA A 155 7.04 9.75 -16.24
CA ALA A 155 7.23 8.35 -15.85
C ALA A 155 6.46 7.42 -16.79
N GLY A 156 5.18 7.73 -17.04
CA GLY A 156 4.33 6.84 -17.80
C GLY A 156 2.85 7.14 -17.69
N GLU A 157 2.04 6.17 -18.09
CA GLU A 157 0.58 6.29 -18.14
C GLU A 157 -0.08 5.13 -17.41
N MET A 158 -1.18 5.38 -16.72
CA MET A 158 -2.00 4.30 -16.16
C MET A 158 -2.73 3.54 -17.26
N VAL A 159 -2.39 2.27 -17.42
CA VAL A 159 -2.95 1.38 -18.46
C VAL A 159 -4.09 0.51 -17.94
N GLU A 160 -4.10 0.23 -16.64
CA GLU A 160 -5.16 -0.51 -15.94
C GLU A 160 -5.49 0.19 -14.62
N SER A 161 -6.77 0.25 -14.26
CA SER A 161 -7.26 0.81 -13.00
C SER A 161 -8.57 0.12 -12.61
N TYR A 162 -8.57 -0.50 -11.43
CA TYR A 162 -9.70 -1.19 -10.83
C TYR A 162 -9.94 -0.59 -9.45
N LEU A 163 -11.16 -0.13 -9.23
CA LEU A 163 -11.54 0.58 -8.02
C LEU A 163 -13.00 0.29 -7.65
N GLU A 164 -13.20 -0.42 -6.54
CA GLU A 164 -14.50 -0.72 -5.97
C GLU A 164 -14.73 0.16 -4.73
N GLN A 165 -15.69 1.09 -4.83
CA GLN A 165 -16.03 2.02 -3.75
C GLN A 165 -17.52 1.97 -3.38
N SER A 166 -17.81 2.22 -2.11
CA SER A 166 -19.16 2.53 -1.64
C SER A 166 -19.61 3.92 -2.10
N ALA A 167 -20.90 4.20 -1.93
CA ALA A 167 -21.50 5.48 -2.31
C ALA A 167 -20.92 6.71 -1.56
N ASP A 168 -20.26 6.49 -0.42
CA ASP A 168 -19.56 7.52 0.35
C ASP A 168 -18.08 7.70 -0.04
N GLY A 169 -17.60 6.93 -1.02
CA GLY A 169 -16.22 6.99 -1.53
C GLY A 169 -15.22 6.12 -0.77
N SER A 170 -15.67 5.30 0.18
CA SER A 170 -14.79 4.36 0.87
C SER A 170 -14.44 3.19 -0.05
N VAL A 171 -13.18 2.74 -0.07
CA VAL A 171 -12.79 1.51 -0.76
C VAL A 171 -13.39 0.32 -0.03
N ILE A 172 -14.17 -0.50 -0.75
CA ILE A 172 -14.86 -1.69 -0.20
C ILE A 172 -14.41 -3.00 -0.86
N GLY A 173 -13.56 -2.93 -1.87
CA GLY A 173 -12.98 -4.10 -2.53
C GLY A 173 -11.76 -3.72 -3.35
N ALA A 174 -11.70 -4.19 -4.61
CA ALA A 174 -10.51 -4.04 -5.45
C ALA A 174 -10.06 -2.58 -5.57
N ASP A 175 -8.76 -2.33 -5.35
CA ASP A 175 -8.15 -1.01 -5.49
C ASP A 175 -6.72 -1.16 -5.99
N ILE A 176 -6.60 -1.49 -7.27
CA ILE A 176 -5.34 -1.88 -7.91
C ILE A 176 -5.23 -1.23 -9.30
N GLY A 177 -4.03 -0.77 -9.65
CA GLY A 177 -3.73 -0.15 -10.93
C GLY A 177 -2.34 -0.49 -11.43
N LEU A 178 -2.16 -0.36 -12.75
CA LEU A 178 -0.86 -0.47 -13.41
C LEU A 178 -0.54 0.82 -14.14
N ILE A 179 0.62 1.38 -13.82
CA ILE A 179 1.23 2.46 -14.62
C ILE A 179 2.31 1.85 -15.48
N GLU A 180 2.17 1.92 -16.80
CA GLU A 180 3.22 1.50 -17.71
C GLU A 180 4.28 2.59 -17.83
N LEU A 181 5.53 2.23 -17.54
CA LEU A 181 6.67 3.11 -17.67
C LEU A 181 7.04 3.26 -19.16
N THR A 182 6.65 4.39 -19.73
CA THR A 182 6.93 4.75 -21.15
C THR A 182 7.74 6.03 -21.26
N GLY A 183 7.98 6.71 -20.15
CA GLY A 183 8.70 7.98 -20.09
C GLY A 183 10.21 7.84 -19.90
N ASN A 184 10.85 8.96 -19.57
CA ASN A 184 12.30 9.07 -19.41
C ASN A 184 12.75 9.11 -17.94
N ALA A 185 11.81 9.02 -16.99
CA ALA A 185 12.13 8.91 -15.58
C ALA A 185 13.06 7.72 -15.30
N GLN A 186 14.10 7.95 -14.51
CA GLN A 186 14.92 6.87 -13.97
C GLN A 186 14.08 6.04 -13.00
N TYR A 187 14.38 4.74 -12.89
CA TYR A 187 13.67 3.86 -11.98
C TYR A 187 14.59 2.82 -11.35
N SER A 188 14.21 2.36 -10.16
CA SER A 188 14.84 1.26 -9.44
C SER A 188 13.76 0.39 -8.81
N SER A 189 13.86 -0.93 -8.97
CA SER A 189 12.97 -1.89 -8.33
C SER A 189 13.37 -2.24 -6.90
N THR A 190 14.58 -1.87 -6.49
CA THR A 190 15.14 -2.26 -5.22
C THR A 190 14.44 -1.55 -4.07
N LEU A 191 13.91 -2.34 -3.14
CA LEU A 191 13.48 -1.81 -1.85
C LEU A 191 14.70 -1.21 -1.13
N PRO A 192 14.61 0.02 -0.61
CA PRO A 192 15.70 0.68 0.12
C PRO A 192 15.92 0.08 1.53
N LEU A 193 16.10 -1.24 1.60
CA LEU A 193 16.31 -2.02 2.83
C LEU A 193 17.59 -2.85 2.70
N ASP A 194 18.18 -3.21 3.84
CA ASP A 194 19.35 -4.11 3.88
C ASP A 194 18.96 -5.61 3.74
N LEU A 195 17.77 -5.90 3.19
CA LEU A 195 17.23 -7.25 2.96
C LEU A 195 16.82 -7.47 1.49
N PRO A 196 17.13 -8.64 0.88
CA PRO A 196 16.76 -8.93 -0.49
C PRO A 196 15.26 -9.20 -0.63
N LEU A 197 14.64 -8.62 -1.66
CA LEU A 197 13.28 -8.98 -2.08
C LEU A 197 13.30 -10.38 -2.71
N ARG A 198 12.58 -11.31 -2.09
CA ARG A 198 12.57 -12.74 -2.46
C ARG A 198 11.54 -13.08 -3.54
N GLY A 199 10.59 -12.19 -3.76
CA GLY A 199 9.42 -12.41 -4.61
C GLY A 199 8.18 -11.78 -3.97
N TRP A 200 7.02 -12.40 -4.20
CA TRP A 200 5.76 -12.01 -3.61
C TRP A 200 5.09 -13.20 -2.90
N ILE A 201 4.22 -12.91 -1.94
CA ILE A 201 3.38 -13.88 -1.23
C ILE A 201 1.98 -13.29 -1.02
N THR A 202 1.01 -14.15 -0.71
CA THR A 202 -0.35 -13.69 -0.39
C THR A 202 -0.43 -13.18 1.06
N PRO A 203 -1.43 -12.35 1.39
CA PRO A 203 -1.71 -11.97 2.78
C PRO A 203 -1.94 -13.17 3.70
N GLN A 204 -2.60 -14.23 3.20
CA GLN A 204 -2.83 -15.50 3.88
C GLN A 204 -1.52 -16.18 4.27
N GLU A 205 -0.54 -16.19 3.36
CA GLU A 205 0.79 -16.73 3.65
C GLU A 205 1.51 -15.92 4.71
N ALA A 206 1.51 -14.59 4.57
CA ALA A 206 2.15 -13.70 5.53
C ALA A 206 1.54 -13.88 6.94
N GLN A 207 0.21 -13.98 7.03
CA GLN A 207 -0.51 -14.23 8.28
C GLN A 207 -0.16 -15.60 8.86
N ALA A 208 -0.21 -16.67 8.04
CA ALA A 208 0.08 -18.04 8.48
C ALA A 208 1.52 -18.20 9.01
N ARG A 209 2.47 -17.43 8.45
CA ARG A 209 3.86 -17.39 8.88
C ARG A 209 4.11 -16.44 10.06
N GLY A 210 3.10 -15.71 10.52
CA GLY A 210 3.22 -14.72 11.61
C GLY A 210 4.19 -13.58 11.26
N MET A 211 4.22 -13.20 9.98
CA MET A 211 5.16 -12.19 9.50
C MET A 211 4.70 -10.79 9.86
N MET A 212 5.68 -9.94 10.13
CA MET A 212 5.46 -8.51 10.28
C MET A 212 5.18 -7.90 8.92
N ILE A 213 4.23 -6.96 8.86
CA ILE A 213 3.91 -6.22 7.64
C ILE A 213 4.50 -4.83 7.73
N CYS A 214 5.18 -4.43 6.67
CA CYS A 214 5.90 -3.19 6.54
C CYS A 214 5.42 -2.43 5.30
N ARG A 215 5.51 -1.10 5.32
CA ARG A 215 5.09 -0.25 4.20
C ARG A 215 5.99 0.95 3.98
N LEU A 216 6.21 1.30 2.72
CA LEU A 216 6.89 2.53 2.31
C LEU A 216 5.92 3.49 1.63
N GLY A 217 5.99 4.77 2.01
CA GLY A 217 5.17 5.82 1.40
C GLY A 217 5.82 7.20 1.55
N ALA A 218 5.55 8.07 0.58
CA ALA A 218 6.18 9.37 0.46
C ALA A 218 5.79 10.35 1.56
N THR A 219 4.62 10.17 2.20
CA THR A 219 4.13 11.08 3.23
C THR A 219 4.63 10.66 4.60
N THR A 220 4.50 9.38 4.94
CA THR A 220 4.81 8.87 6.29
C THR A 220 6.02 7.93 6.33
N GLY A 221 6.85 7.92 5.29
CA GLY A 221 8.17 7.29 5.27
C GLY A 221 8.11 5.77 5.38
N TYR A 222 8.70 5.20 6.43
CA TYR A 222 8.71 3.77 6.70
C TYR A 222 7.96 3.41 7.99
N SER A 223 7.19 2.32 7.97
CA SER A 223 6.45 1.85 9.15
C SER A 223 6.16 0.36 9.03
N CYS A 224 6.16 -0.33 10.18
CA CYS A 224 5.89 -1.75 10.28
C CYS A 224 5.02 -2.06 11.50
N GLY A 225 4.24 -3.14 11.42
CA GLY A 225 3.45 -3.63 12.53
C GLY A 225 2.77 -4.97 12.28
N GLU A 226 1.84 -5.29 13.17
CA GLU A 226 1.12 -6.54 13.26
C GLU A 226 0.17 -6.74 12.08
N PHE A 227 0.14 -7.95 11.52
CA PHE A 227 -0.94 -8.37 10.63
C PHE A 227 -2.26 -8.44 11.43
N ASP A 228 -3.30 -7.75 10.98
CA ASP A 228 -4.57 -7.67 11.72
C ASP A 228 -5.60 -8.68 11.19
N SER A 229 -5.98 -8.55 9.91
CA SER A 229 -7.06 -9.36 9.35
C SER A 229 -7.05 -9.40 7.82
N ILE A 230 -7.71 -10.41 7.25
CA ILE A 230 -7.99 -10.50 5.82
C ILE A 230 -9.42 -10.03 5.59
N GLY A 231 -9.58 -9.08 4.69
CA GLY A 231 -10.86 -8.56 4.24
C GLY A 231 -11.39 -9.32 3.02
N ASN A 232 -12.40 -8.75 2.38
CA ASN A 232 -12.95 -9.29 1.14
C ASN A 232 -12.22 -8.72 -0.08
N ASN A 233 -12.34 -9.39 -1.23
CA ASN A 233 -11.94 -8.87 -2.53
C ASN A 233 -10.46 -8.41 -2.60
N GLY A 234 -9.57 -9.16 -1.94
CA GLY A 234 -8.13 -8.88 -1.91
C GLY A 234 -7.70 -7.80 -0.91
N LEU A 235 -8.63 -7.20 -0.16
CA LEU A 235 -8.27 -6.30 0.94
C LEU A 235 -7.69 -7.08 2.11
N PHE A 236 -6.70 -6.50 2.78
CA PHE A 236 -6.19 -6.97 4.07
C PHE A 236 -5.77 -5.78 4.94
N TYR A 237 -5.67 -6.03 6.24
CA TYR A 237 -5.45 -5.00 7.23
C TYR A 237 -4.27 -5.35 8.13
N PHE A 238 -3.51 -4.33 8.49
CA PHE A 238 -2.37 -4.44 9.39
C PHE A 238 -2.14 -3.13 10.13
N ARG A 239 -1.31 -3.20 11.18
CA ARG A 239 -0.98 -2.07 12.02
C ARG A 239 0.21 -1.32 11.46
N SER A 240 0.02 -0.05 11.17
CA SER A 240 1.06 0.84 10.66
C SER A 240 0.55 2.28 10.68
N ILE A 241 1.45 3.25 10.60
CA ILE A 241 1.08 4.65 10.41
C ILE A 241 0.90 4.90 8.92
N THR A 242 -0.10 5.64 8.48
CA THR A 242 -0.26 6.02 7.06
C THR A 242 -1.05 7.32 6.96
N ASP A 243 -0.83 8.08 5.89
CA ASP A 243 -1.66 9.24 5.57
C ASP A 243 -1.81 9.47 4.06
N ARG A 244 -2.58 10.49 3.69
CA ARG A 244 -2.82 10.88 2.29
C ARG A 244 -1.48 11.11 1.58
N GLY A 245 -1.32 10.51 0.40
CA GLY A 245 -0.08 10.51 -0.38
C GLY A 245 0.75 9.23 -0.23
N ASP A 246 0.51 8.42 0.80
CA ASP A 246 1.10 7.06 0.89
C ASP A 246 0.34 6.04 0.03
N SER A 247 -0.83 6.39 -0.51
CA SER A 247 -1.64 5.58 -1.42
C SER A 247 -0.78 5.00 -2.56
N GLY A 248 -0.97 3.73 -2.87
CA GLY A 248 -0.18 3.00 -3.86
C GLY A 248 1.21 2.55 -3.39
N GLY A 249 1.67 3.01 -2.22
CA GLY A 249 2.98 2.69 -1.66
C GLY A 249 3.18 1.19 -1.41
N ALA A 250 4.43 0.73 -1.51
CA ALA A 250 4.79 -0.68 -1.40
C ALA A 250 4.51 -1.25 -0.01
N ILE A 251 3.83 -2.40 0.05
CA ILE A 251 3.59 -3.18 1.27
C ILE A 251 4.21 -4.56 1.13
N PHE A 252 5.01 -4.94 2.11
CA PHE A 252 5.78 -6.17 2.11
C PHE A 252 5.78 -6.84 3.48
N ALA A 253 5.84 -8.16 3.47
CA ALA A 253 6.06 -8.97 4.66
C ALA A 253 7.56 -9.16 4.87
N VAL A 254 7.99 -9.12 6.12
CA VAL A 254 9.39 -9.31 6.51
C VAL A 254 9.50 -10.53 7.41
N ASP A 255 10.57 -11.30 7.24
CA ASP A 255 11.07 -12.21 8.26
C ASP A 255 12.60 -12.31 8.22
N ASN A 256 13.19 -13.13 9.10
CA ASN A 256 14.65 -13.30 9.19
C ASN A 256 15.31 -13.84 7.89
N SER A 257 14.53 -14.32 6.92
CA SER A 257 15.02 -14.83 5.64
C SER A 257 14.89 -13.84 4.48
N GLY A 258 14.18 -12.71 4.64
CA GLY A 258 14.12 -11.65 3.63
C GLY A 258 12.86 -10.81 3.68
N VAL A 259 12.52 -10.21 2.53
CA VAL A 259 11.26 -9.47 2.33
C VAL A 259 10.48 -10.04 1.15
N TRP A 260 9.16 -10.00 1.21
CA TRP A 260 8.25 -10.46 0.16
C TRP A 260 7.21 -9.38 -0.09
N ALA A 261 6.97 -9.05 -1.34
CA ALA A 261 5.90 -8.14 -1.70
C ALA A 261 4.53 -8.79 -1.39
N VAL A 262 3.60 -8.00 -0.85
CA VAL A 262 2.28 -8.49 -0.43
C VAL A 262 1.17 -7.64 -1.02
N GLY A 263 1.35 -6.33 -1.04
CA GLY A 263 0.28 -5.41 -1.37
C GLY A 263 0.72 -4.01 -1.74
N VAL A 264 -0.26 -3.17 -2.00
CA VAL A 264 -0.12 -1.72 -2.12
C VAL A 264 -1.06 -1.02 -1.14
N ASN A 265 -0.66 0.15 -0.67
CA ASN A 265 -1.46 0.92 0.27
C ASN A 265 -2.74 1.43 -0.40
N SER A 266 -3.90 1.08 0.15
CA SER A 266 -5.19 1.34 -0.49
C SER A 266 -5.98 2.40 0.28
N ASN A 267 -6.43 2.08 1.49
CA ASN A 267 -7.35 2.93 2.23
C ASN A 267 -6.78 3.34 3.57
N VAL A 268 -7.14 4.55 3.98
CA VAL A 268 -6.74 5.17 5.25
C VAL A 268 -8.00 5.56 6.01
N SER A 269 -8.10 5.14 7.27
CA SER A 269 -9.16 5.64 8.16
C SER A 269 -8.72 6.96 8.80
N ASP A 270 -9.49 8.04 8.58
CA ASP A 270 -9.27 9.31 9.29
C ASP A 270 -9.53 9.18 10.80
N ALA A 271 -10.35 8.20 11.22
CA ALA A 271 -10.63 7.90 12.62
C ALA A 271 -9.61 6.93 13.26
N ASN A 272 -8.97 6.09 12.46
CA ASN A 272 -7.96 5.14 12.92
C ASN A 272 -6.77 5.07 11.95
N LYS A 273 -5.87 6.04 12.09
CA LYS A 273 -4.63 6.16 11.28
C LYS A 273 -3.61 5.04 11.52
N THR A 274 -3.88 4.14 12.47
CA THR A 274 -3.00 3.01 12.82
C THR A 274 -3.46 1.67 12.23
N LEU A 275 -4.65 1.61 11.65
CA LEU A 275 -5.16 0.43 10.94
C LEU A 275 -5.16 0.74 9.44
N VAL A 276 -4.22 0.14 8.73
CA VAL A 276 -4.02 0.38 7.31
C VAL A 276 -4.81 -0.63 6.50
N GLY A 277 -5.55 -0.17 5.50
CA GLY A 277 -6.16 -1.03 4.48
C GLY A 277 -5.24 -1.14 3.27
N ALA A 278 -4.92 -2.37 2.90
CA ALA A 278 -4.05 -2.69 1.78
C ALA A 278 -4.78 -3.53 0.75
N MET A 279 -4.39 -3.39 -0.51
CA MET A 279 -4.83 -4.25 -1.60
C MET A 279 -3.71 -5.24 -1.91
N GLU A 280 -4.01 -6.53 -1.94
CA GLU A 280 -3.03 -7.55 -2.31
C GLU A 280 -2.64 -7.45 -3.80
N ILE A 281 -1.43 -7.90 -4.14
CA ILE A 281 -0.88 -7.81 -5.51
C ILE A 281 -0.73 -9.17 -6.21
N GLY A 282 -0.90 -10.27 -5.49
CA GLY A 282 -0.75 -11.62 -6.02
C GLY A 282 -1.72 -11.90 -7.16
N SER A 283 -3.02 -11.65 -6.96
CA SER A 283 -4.00 -11.88 -8.04
C SER A 283 -3.77 -10.95 -9.23
N ALA A 284 -3.32 -9.72 -9.00
CA ALA A 284 -2.92 -8.80 -10.08
C ALA A 284 -1.70 -9.31 -10.86
N ILE A 285 -0.70 -9.85 -10.16
CA ILE A 285 0.48 -10.45 -10.78
C ILE A 285 0.08 -11.64 -11.67
N GLU A 286 -0.78 -12.51 -11.18
CA GLU A 286 -1.23 -13.69 -11.92
C GLU A 286 -2.14 -13.32 -13.10
N TYR A 287 -3.14 -12.48 -12.85
CA TYR A 287 -4.12 -12.04 -13.86
C TYR A 287 -3.45 -11.34 -15.04
N TRP A 288 -2.49 -10.45 -14.78
CA TRP A 288 -1.78 -9.72 -15.84
C TRP A 288 -0.53 -10.42 -16.36
N GLY A 289 -0.10 -11.52 -15.74
CA GLY A 289 1.11 -12.26 -16.10
C GLY A 289 2.39 -11.47 -15.86
N LEU A 290 2.49 -10.84 -14.69
CA LEU A 290 3.61 -9.97 -14.32
C LEU A 290 4.75 -10.75 -13.66
N THR A 291 5.97 -10.23 -13.80
CA THR A 291 7.15 -10.66 -13.03
C THR A 291 7.61 -9.51 -12.15
N ILE A 292 7.60 -9.70 -10.83
CA ILE A 292 8.06 -8.69 -9.89
C ILE A 292 9.59 -8.52 -9.91
N HIS A 293 10.07 -7.31 -9.66
CA HIS A 293 11.49 -6.97 -9.60
C HIS A 293 11.91 -6.51 -8.21
N GLY A 294 13.15 -6.82 -7.82
CA GLY A 294 13.76 -6.50 -6.52
C GLY A 294 15.26 -6.33 -6.61
#